data_AF-A0A7Y6PXD5-F1
#
_entry.id   AF-A0A7Y6PXD5-F1
#
_cell.length_a   1.000
_cell.length_b   1.000
_cell.length_c   1.000
_cell.angle_alpha   90.00
_cell.angle_beta   90.00
_cell.angle_gamma   90.00
#
_symmetry.space_group_name_H-M   'P 1'
#
loop_
_entity.id
_entity.type
_entity.pdbx_description
1 polymer ?
#
loop_
_entity_poly.entity_id
_entity_poly.type
_entity_poly.pdbx_seq_one_letter_code
_entity_poly.pdbx_strand_id
1 'polypeptide(L)' 'MTREEEDLLVEQVAGAYRPRVGDATIGYHKAWHDLDAEGRIRAYELARVQRPLEAALDSEGLSSTARAVLARILAATDS' A
#
# COMPACT_ATOMS: atom_id res chain seq x y z
N MET A 1 19.59 11.31 5.43
CA MET A 1 18.32 10.71 5.85
C MET A 1 18.49 10.22 7.28
N THR A 2 17.59 10.64 8.15
CA THR A 2 17.49 10.11 9.51
C THR A 2 16.80 8.75 9.48
N ARG A 3 16.92 7.98 10.56
CA ARG A 3 16.27 6.67 10.66
C ARG A 3 14.75 6.74 10.58
N GLU A 4 14.16 7.79 11.15
CA GLU A 4 12.71 8.02 11.12
C GLU A 4 12.22 8.35 9.71
N GLU A 5 12.95 9.17 8.97
CA GLU A 5 12.65 9.45 7.56
C GLU A 5 12.73 8.19 6.69
N GLU A 6 13.72 7.34 6.95
CA GLU A 6 13.89 6.07 6.24
C GLU A 6 12.73 5.10 6.54
N ASP A 7 12.33 5.00 7.81
CA ASP A 7 11.22 4.14 8.22
C ASP A 7 9.90 4.60 7.58
N LEU A 8 9.67 5.91 7.46
CA LEU A 8 8.52 6.46 6.72
C LEU A 8 8.54 6.08 5.24
N LEU A 9 9.72 6.12 4.59
CA LEU A 9 9.84 5.71 3.18
C LEU A 9 9.59 4.20 3.01
N VAL A 10 10.09 3.39 3.94
CA VAL A 10 9.84 1.94 3.98
C VAL A 10 8.33 1.65 4.07
N GLU A 11 7.62 2.32 4.98
CA GLU A 11 6.17 2.18 5.13
C GLU A 11 5.41 2.59 3.87
N GLN A 12 5.76 3.74 3.28
CA GLN A 12 5.14 4.23 2.04
C GLN A 12 5.32 3.26 0.87
N VAL A 13 6.51 2.68 0.71
CA VAL A 13 6.77 1.67 -0.33
C VAL A 13 6.01 0.38 -0.05
N ALA A 14 5.98 -0.07 1.22
CA ALA A 14 5.36 -1.33 1.59
C ALA A 14 3.84 -1.32 1.36
N GLY A 15 3.18 -0.22 1.72
CA GLY A 15 1.74 0.00 1.58
C GLY A 15 1.29 0.62 0.24
N ALA A 16 2.19 0.74 -0.74
CA ALA A 16 1.84 1.32 -2.04
C ALA A 16 0.74 0.50 -2.75
N TYR A 17 -0.28 1.21 -3.27
CA TYR A 17 -1.38 0.61 -4.03
C TYR A 17 -0.88 -0.23 -5.21
N ARG A 18 -1.52 -1.40 -5.43
CA ARG A 18 -1.28 -2.25 -6.61
C ARG A 18 -2.60 -2.74 -7.20
N PRO A 19 -2.74 -2.77 -8.53
CA PRO A 19 -3.88 -3.40 -9.20
C PRO A 19 -3.95 -4.90 -8.87
N ARG A 20 -5.16 -5.45 -8.73
CA ARG A 20 -5.37 -6.86 -8.31
C ARG A 20 -5.42 -7.87 -9.46
N VAL A 21 -5.50 -7.47 -10.73
CA VAL A 21 -5.77 -8.42 -11.83
C VAL A 21 -5.12 -7.99 -13.15
N GLY A 22 -4.36 -8.90 -13.75
CA GLY A 22 -4.11 -8.94 -15.20
C GLY A 22 -2.89 -8.17 -15.71
N ASP A 23 -2.50 -7.07 -15.08
CA ASP A 23 -1.28 -6.38 -15.42
C ASP A 23 -0.20 -6.74 -14.39
N ALA A 24 0.70 -7.66 -14.74
CA ALA A 24 1.91 -7.89 -13.92
C ALA A 24 2.88 -6.69 -14.01
N THR A 25 2.34 -5.46 -14.01
CA THR A 25 3.10 -4.24 -14.14
C THR A 25 3.70 -3.92 -12.78
N ILE A 26 5.01 -3.74 -12.80
CA ILE A 26 5.72 -3.20 -11.66
C ILE A 26 5.40 -1.70 -11.62
N GLY A 27 4.46 -1.32 -10.76
CA GLY A 27 4.15 0.08 -10.49
C GLY A 27 5.34 0.81 -9.86
N TYR A 28 5.64 1.98 -10.39
CA TYR A 28 6.66 2.88 -9.85
C TYR A 28 6.16 3.59 -8.60
N HIS A 29 7.02 3.74 -7.58
CA HIS A 29 6.77 4.60 -6.43
C HIS A 29 7.99 5.47 -6.14
N LYS A 30 7.83 6.80 -6.00
CA LYS A 30 8.95 7.74 -5.83
C LYS A 30 9.87 7.38 -4.66
N ALA A 31 9.30 6.97 -3.53
CA ALA A 31 10.06 6.59 -2.33
C ALA A 31 10.97 5.36 -2.55
N TRP A 32 10.73 4.56 -3.59
CA TRP A 32 11.61 3.43 -3.94
C TRP A 32 13.02 3.89 -4.33
N HIS A 33 13.13 5.06 -4.98
CA HIS A 33 14.41 5.62 -5.40
C HIS A 33 15.22 6.17 -4.23
N ASP A 34 14.53 6.69 -3.22
CA ASP A 34 15.14 7.31 -2.04
C ASP A 34 15.62 6.25 -1.03
N LEU A 35 15.12 5.01 -1.13
CA LEU A 35 15.63 3.87 -0.35
C LEU A 35 16.93 3.32 -0.94
N ASP A 36 17.86 2.99 -0.05
CA ASP A 36 19.06 2.20 -0.37
C ASP A 36 18.73 0.70 -0.49
N ALA A 37 19.76 -0.13 -0.65
CA ALA A 37 19.57 -1.57 -0.84
C ALA A 37 18.93 -2.24 0.40
N GLU A 38 19.31 -1.83 1.61
CA GLU A 38 18.78 -2.40 2.84
C GLU A 38 17.33 -1.98 3.05
N GLY A 39 17.01 -0.69 2.87
CA GLY A 39 15.67 -0.16 2.96
C GLY A 39 14.69 -0.82 1.99
N ARG A 40 15.14 -1.13 0.75
CA ARG A 40 14.33 -1.87 -0.23
C ARG A 40 14.01 -3.30 0.23
N ILE A 41 14.95 -3.98 0.87
CA ILE A 41 14.72 -5.31 1.46
C ILE A 41 13.72 -5.20 2.61
N ARG A 42 13.88 -4.21 3.51
CA ARG A 42 12.93 -4.00 4.62
C ARG A 42 11.51 -3.75 4.10
N ALA A 43 11.36 -2.90 3.07
CA ALA A 43 10.05 -2.61 2.49
C ALA A 43 9.41 -3.85 1.86
N TYR A 44 10.20 -4.70 1.20
CA TYR A 44 9.71 -5.98 0.67
C TYR A 44 9.21 -6.90 1.80
N GLU A 45 10.00 -7.09 2.85
CA GLU A 45 9.64 -7.96 3.97
C GLU A 45 8.41 -7.44 4.72
N LEU A 46 8.32 -6.13 4.95
CA LEU A 46 7.15 -5.50 5.56
C LEU A 46 5.90 -5.73 4.71
N ALA A 47 5.97 -5.50 3.40
CA ALA A 47 4.85 -5.73 2.50
C ALA A 47 4.42 -7.20 2.45
N ARG A 48 5.38 -8.14 2.55
CA ARG A 48 5.11 -9.58 2.58
C ARG A 48 4.27 -9.99 3.80
N VAL A 49 4.43 -9.29 4.92
CA VAL A 49 3.65 -9.50 6.16
C VAL A 49 2.31 -8.76 6.12
N GLN A 50 2.28 -7.52 5.63
CA GLN A 50 1.06 -6.70 5.61
C GLN A 50 -0.02 -7.27 4.69
N ARG A 51 0.34 -7.73 3.48
CA ARG A 51 -0.64 -8.13 2.46
C ARG A 51 -1.57 -9.27 2.89
N PRO A 52 -1.09 -10.38 3.49
CA PRO A 52 -1.99 -11.41 4.01
C PRO A 52 -2.92 -10.90 5.11
N LEU A 53 -2.44 -9.98 5.97
CA LEU A 53 -3.25 -9.40 7.05
C LEU A 53 -4.35 -8.51 6.48
N GLU A 54 -4.03 -7.65 5.52
CA GLU A 54 -5.02 -6.82 4.81
C GLU A 54 -6.06 -7.65 4.07
N ALA A 55 -5.62 -8.72 3.38
CA ALA A 55 -6.53 -9.65 2.70
C ALA A 55 -7.43 -10.43 3.66
N ALA A 56 -6.96 -10.71 4.88
CA ALA A 56 -7.75 -11.37 5.92
C ALA A 56 -8.77 -10.42 6.57
N LEU A 57 -8.47 -9.13 6.67
CA LEU A 57 -9.36 -8.10 7.21
C LEU A 57 -10.46 -7.71 6.21
N ASP A 58 -10.17 -7.81 4.92
CA ASP A 58 -11.12 -7.54 3.85
C ASP A 58 -10.83 -8.41 2.62
N SER A 59 -11.80 -9.24 2.21
CA SER A 59 -11.69 -10.06 1.00
C SER A 59 -11.46 -9.22 -0.26
N GLU A 60 -11.98 -7.99 -0.30
CA GLU A 60 -11.75 -7.02 -1.38
C GLU A 60 -10.44 -6.23 -1.22
N GLY A 61 -9.73 -6.42 -0.11
CA GLY A 61 -8.46 -5.76 0.19
C GLY A 61 -8.57 -4.27 0.43
N LEU A 62 -9.76 -3.79 0.77
CA LEU A 62 -9.99 -2.38 1.05
C LEU A 62 -9.67 -2.09 2.51
N SER A 63 -8.96 -1.00 2.75
CA SER A 63 -8.83 -0.47 4.10
C SER A 63 -10.17 0.03 4.61
N SER A 64 -10.31 0.18 5.93
CA SER A 64 -11.49 0.81 6.54
C SER A 64 -11.75 2.22 5.98
N THR A 65 -10.69 2.97 5.68
CA THR A 65 -10.76 4.26 4.99
C THR A 65 -11.31 4.14 3.58
N ALA A 66 -10.81 3.18 2.79
CA ALA A 66 -11.30 2.97 1.42
C ALA A 66 -12.80 2.60 1.42
N ARG A 67 -13.25 1.75 2.35
CA ARG A 67 -14.68 1.46 2.54
C ARG A 67 -15.51 2.69 2.88
N ALA A 68 -15.03 3.52 3.81
CA ALA A 68 -15.74 4.75 4.20
C ALA A 68 -15.88 5.74 3.03
N VAL A 69 -14.85 5.86 2.19
CA VAL A 69 -14.89 6.70 0.98
C VAL A 69 -15.88 6.14 -0.03
N LEU A 70 -15.82 4.85 -0.33
CA LEU A 70 -16.73 4.20 -1.28
C LEU A 70 -18.20 4.32 -0.86
N ALA A 71 -18.50 4.11 0.43
CA ALA A 71 -19.84 4.29 0.96
C ALA A 71 -20.38 5.71 0.73
N ARG A 72 -19.52 6.73 0.86
CA ARG A 72 -19.91 8.12 0.63
C ARG A 72 -20.13 8.45 -0.84
N ILE A 73 -19.37 7.85 -1.74
CA ILE A 73 -19.57 8.00 -3.19
C ILE A 73 -20.90 7.37 -3.61
N LEU A 74 -21.16 6.13 -3.17
CA LEU A 74 -22.39 5.41 -3.51
C LEU A 74 -23.65 6.15 -3.01
N ALA A 75 -23.63 6.65 -1.78
CA ALA A 75 -24.73 7.45 -1.23
C ALA A 75 -24.98 8.76 -2.01
N ALA A 76 -23.95 9.36 -2.61
CA ALA A 76 -24.07 10.58 -3.39
C ALA A 76 -24.60 10.32 -4.82
N THR A 77 -24.39 9.12 -5.36
CA THR A 77 -24.91 8.73 -6.68
C THR A 77 -26.35 8.22 -6.64
N ASP A 78 -26.85 7.85 -5.46
CA ASP A 78 -28.24 7.43 -5.24
C ASP A 78 -29.20 8.61 -4.93
N SER A 79 -28.71 9.86 -4.93
CA SER A 79 -29.48 11.11 -4.72
C SER A 79 -29.63 11.91 -6.01
#